data_AF-A0A0G1M2E6-F1
#
_entry.id   AF-A0A0G1M2E6-F1
#
_cell.length_a   1.000
_cell.length_b   1.000
_cell.length_c   1.000
_cell.angle_alpha   90.00
_cell.angle_beta   90.00
_cell.angle_gamma   90.00
#
_symmetry.space_group_name_H-M   'P 1'
#
loop_
_entity.id
_entity.type
_entity.pdbx_description
1 polymer ?
#
loop_
_entity_poly.entity_id
_entity_poly.type
_entity_poly.pdbx_seq_one_letter_code
_entity_poly.pdbx_strand_id
1 'polypeptide(L)'
;MISKKVKNNGVLKSKMPTKANSFFRTVPQIKPSIDQKEVDEIIKVVRSTYITEHQATRNFEASFRKMTGAKHVIAVFNATKACVL
;
A
#
# COMPACT_ATOMS: atom_id res chain seq x y z
N MET A 1 -44.95 -13.48 29.29
CA MET A 1 -45.08 -12.93 27.92
C MET A 1 -44.89 -11.43 28.04
N ILE A 2 -43.80 -10.81 27.61
CA ILE A 2 -43.56 -10.33 26.23
C ILE A 2 -42.05 -10.13 26.07
N SER A 3 -41.45 -10.85 25.12
CA SER A 3 -40.03 -10.76 24.78
C SER A 3 -39.78 -9.52 23.91
N LYS A 4 -38.95 -8.58 24.38
CA LYS A 4 -38.51 -7.42 23.58
C LYS A 4 -37.58 -7.92 22.47
N LYS A 5 -38.14 -8.07 21.26
CA LYS A 5 -37.38 -8.36 20.03
C LYS A 5 -36.63 -7.09 19.63
N VAL A 6 -35.34 -7.01 20.00
CA VAL A 6 -34.42 -5.98 19.50
C VAL A 6 -34.34 -6.14 17.98
N LYS A 7 -34.77 -5.11 17.26
CA LYS A 7 -34.69 -5.03 15.80
C LYS A 7 -33.21 -4.88 15.42
N ASN A 8 -32.62 -5.95 14.89
CA ASN A 8 -31.33 -5.88 14.20
C ASN A 8 -31.52 -5.10 12.89
N ASN A 9 -31.45 -3.78 13.00
CA ASN A 9 -31.39 -2.88 11.85
C ASN A 9 -30.02 -3.00 11.19
N GLY A 10 -30.02 -3.52 9.97
CA GLY A 10 -29.13 -3.05 8.91
C GLY A 10 -27.64 -3.27 9.13
N VAL A 11 -27.20 -4.52 9.11
CA VAL A 11 -25.90 -4.77 8.46
C VAL A 11 -26.15 -4.49 6.97
N LEU A 12 -25.83 -3.27 6.55
CA LEU A 12 -25.60 -2.97 5.14
C LEU A 12 -24.44 -3.88 4.71
N LYS A 13 -24.77 -5.11 4.31
CA LYS A 13 -23.87 -5.90 3.46
C LYS A 13 -23.67 -5.02 2.24
N SER A 14 -22.51 -4.35 2.16
CA SER A 14 -22.08 -3.72 0.94
C SER A 14 -22.12 -4.84 -0.11
N LYS A 15 -23.12 -4.76 -0.99
CA LYS A 15 -23.24 -5.70 -2.10
C LYS A 15 -21.95 -5.53 -2.89
N MET A 16 -21.04 -6.50 -2.80
CA MET A 16 -19.98 -6.62 -3.80
C MET A 16 -20.69 -6.66 -5.16
N PRO A 17 -20.25 -5.86 -6.14
CA PRO A 17 -20.98 -5.71 -7.40
C PRO A 17 -21.18 -7.09 -8.03
N THR A 18 -22.46 -7.46 -8.15
CA THR A 18 -22.95 -8.66 -8.81
C THR A 18 -22.45 -8.67 -10.25
N LYS A 19 -21.82 -9.80 -10.64
CA LYS A 19 -21.17 -10.09 -11.93
C LYS A 19 -21.70 -9.23 -13.08
N ALA A 20 -20.96 -8.17 -13.42
CA ALA A 20 -21.17 -7.41 -14.63
C ALA A 20 -20.86 -8.32 -15.84
N ASN A 21 -21.69 -8.25 -16.87
CA ASN A 21 -21.54 -8.96 -18.15
C ASN A 21 -20.09 -8.87 -18.66
N SER A 22 -19.47 -10.03 -18.89
CA SER A 22 -18.03 -10.17 -19.12
C SER A 22 -17.53 -9.76 -20.51
N PHE A 23 -18.22 -8.86 -21.22
CA PHE A 23 -17.86 -8.51 -22.60
C PHE A 23 -16.95 -7.29 -22.74
N PHE A 24 -16.90 -6.38 -21.75
CA PHE A 24 -15.89 -5.33 -21.72
C PHE A 24 -15.08 -5.44 -20.43
N ARG A 25 -14.07 -6.30 -20.46
CA ARG A 25 -13.04 -6.34 -19.41
C ARG A 25 -12.13 -5.13 -19.61
N THR A 26 -12.24 -4.13 -18.74
CA THR A 26 -11.31 -3.00 -18.73
C THR A 26 -9.88 -3.52 -18.51
N VAL A 27 -9.02 -3.32 -19.51
CA VAL A 27 -7.58 -3.59 -19.38
C VAL A 27 -6.93 -2.28 -18.92
N PRO A 28 -6.39 -2.20 -17.68
CA PRO A 28 -5.70 -1.01 -17.23
C PRO A 28 -4.38 -0.84 -18.01
N GLN A 29 -4.03 0.40 -18.35
CA GLN A 29 -2.76 0.72 -19.02
C GLN A 29 -1.55 0.33 -18.15
N ILE A 30 -1.64 0.55 -16.84
CA ILE A 30 -0.61 0.19 -15.86
C ILE A 30 -1.30 -0.41 -14.65
N LYS A 31 -0.77 -1.53 -14.16
CA LYS A 31 -1.16 -2.15 -12.89
C LYS A 31 0.11 -2.33 -12.03
N PRO A 32 0.14 -1.85 -10.78
CA PRO A 32 1.26 -2.12 -9.90
C PRO A 32 1.36 -3.62 -9.64
N SER A 33 2.57 -4.17 -9.77
CA SER A 33 2.87 -5.53 -9.36
C SER A 33 3.23 -5.51 -7.89
N ILE A 34 2.36 -6.06 -7.05
CA ILE A 34 2.54 -6.16 -5.60
C ILE A 34 2.29 -7.63 -5.24
N ASP A 35 3.27 -8.26 -4.61
CA ASP A 35 3.23 -9.61 -4.09
C ASP A 35 3.27 -9.62 -2.55
N GLN A 36 3.36 -10.81 -1.95
CA GLN A 36 3.34 -10.96 -0.49
C GLN A 36 4.59 -10.38 0.19
N LYS A 37 5.74 -10.32 -0.50
CA LYS A 37 6.99 -9.79 0.04
C LYS A 37 6.89 -8.30 0.32
N GLU A 38 6.23 -7.53 -0.55
CA GLU A 38 5.99 -6.10 -0.25
C GLU A 38 5.10 -5.93 0.99
N VAL A 39 4.08 -6.78 1.13
CA VAL A 39 3.19 -6.76 2.30
C VAL A 39 3.97 -7.08 3.59
N ASP A 40 4.83 -8.09 3.55
CA ASP A 40 5.62 -8.51 4.70
C ASP A 40 6.61 -7.42 5.15
N GLU A 41 7.28 -6.74 4.22
CA GLU A 41 8.17 -5.62 4.55
C GLU A 41 7.40 -4.41 5.11
N ILE A 42 6.20 -4.11 4.61
CA ILE A 42 5.35 -3.05 5.19
C ILE A 42 4.97 -3.41 6.63
N ILE A 43 4.54 -4.65 6.88
CA ILE A 43 4.16 -5.11 8.23
C ILE A 43 5.36 -5.00 9.18
N LYS A 44 6.56 -5.36 8.72
CA LYS A 44 7.80 -5.24 9.49
C LYS A 44 8.11 -3.79 9.88
N VAL A 45 7.97 -2.83 8.96
CA VAL A 45 8.16 -1.41 9.24
C VAL A 45 7.11 -0.93 10.26
N VAL A 46 5.85 -1.27 10.07
CA VAL A 46 4.77 -0.90 11.01
C VAL A 46 5.03 -1.46 12.42
N ARG A 47 5.50 -2.71 12.52
CA ARG A 47 5.87 -3.34 13.80
C ARG A 47 7.11 -2.71 14.44
N SER A 48 7.99 -2.09 13.65
CA SER A 48 9.21 -1.44 14.16
C SER A 48 8.96 -0.10 14.87
N THR A 49 7.70 0.36 14.94
CA THR A 49 7.21 1.65 15.50
C THR A 49 7.72 2.92 14.82
N TYR A 50 8.80 2.84 14.05
CA TYR A 50 9.29 3.92 13.19
C TYR A 50 8.60 3.90 11.83
N ILE A 51 7.49 4.63 11.72
CA ILE A 51 6.70 4.74 10.48
C ILE A 51 7.34 5.71 9.49
N THR A 52 8.10 6.69 9.99
CA THR A 52 8.78 7.72 9.19
C THR A 52 10.30 7.55 9.22
N GLU A 53 10.97 8.16 8.22
CA GLU A 53 12.42 8.22 7.99
C GLU A 53 13.32 7.63 9.09
N HIS A 54 13.67 6.35 8.94
CA HIS A 54 14.51 5.64 9.90
C HIS A 54 15.37 4.59 9.21
N GLN A 55 15.67 3.47 9.90
CA GLN A 55 16.54 2.41 9.41
C GLN A 55 16.10 1.84 8.05
N ALA A 56 14.79 1.70 7.81
CA ALA A 56 14.27 1.23 6.53
C ALA A 56 14.69 2.15 5.37
N THR A 57 14.60 3.47 5.56
CA THR A 57 15.05 4.48 4.60
C THR A 57 16.56 4.42 4.37
N ARG A 58 17.36 4.24 5.43
CA ARG A 58 18.81 4.09 5.32
C ARG A 58 19.23 2.84 4.54
N ASN A 59 18.54 1.74 4.77
CA ASN A 59 18.77 0.49 4.04
C ASN A 59 18.41 0.63 2.55
N PHE A 60 17.32 1.34 2.26
CA PHE A 60 16.91 1.67 0.90
C PHE A 60 17.96 2.53 0.19
N GLU A 61 18.42 3.62 0.81
CA GLU A 61 19.48 4.49 0.26
C GLU A 61 20.79 3.73 0.01
N ALA A 62 21.20 2.86 0.95
CA ALA A 62 22.40 2.04 0.79
C ALA A 62 22.27 1.04 -0.37
N SER A 63 21.11 0.41 -0.51
CA SER A 63 20.83 -0.53 -1.61
C SER A 63 20.83 0.19 -2.96
N PHE A 64 20.20 1.37 -3.04
CA PHE A 64 20.21 2.21 -4.23
C PHE A 64 21.61 2.72 -4.57
N ARG A 65 22.41 3.09 -3.57
CA ARG A 65 23.81 3.48 -3.76
C ARG A 65 24.61 2.35 -4.41
N LYS A 66 24.46 1.12 -3.89
CA LYS A 66 25.11 -0.07 -4.45
C LYS A 66 24.64 -0.38 -5.87
N MET A 67 23.34 -0.23 -6.15
CA MET A 67 22.76 -0.49 -7.46
C MET A 67 23.22 0.52 -8.53
N THR A 68 23.34 1.80 -8.16
CA THR A 68 23.65 2.89 -9.10
C THR A 68 25.13 3.24 -9.21
N GLY A 69 25.93 2.89 -8.19
CA GLY A 69 27.32 3.32 -8.07
C GLY A 69 27.49 4.80 -7.69
N ALA A 70 26.41 5.51 -7.35
CA ALA A 70 26.46 6.91 -6.97
C ALA A 70 27.23 7.10 -5.64
N LYS A 71 27.86 8.27 -5.46
CA LYS A 71 28.54 8.61 -4.20
C LYS A 71 27.52 8.91 -3.09
N HIS A 72 26.45 9.62 -3.43
CA HIS A 72 25.41 10.06 -2.51
C HIS A 72 24.03 9.70 -3.07
N VAL A 73 23.11 9.33 -2.18
CA VAL A 73 21.72 8.95 -2.49
C VAL A 73 20.85 9.48 -1.37
N ILE A 74 19.72 10.08 -1.71
CA ILE A 74 18.73 10.63 -0.79
C ILE A 74 17.36 10.11 -1.20
N ALA A 75 16.64 9.48 -0.28
CA ALA A 75 15.26 9.08 -0.50
C ALA A 75 14.31 10.25 -0.24
N VAL A 76 13.35 10.47 -1.13
CA VAL A 76 12.33 11.52 -1.01
C VAL A 76 10.96 11.00 -1.37
N PHE A 77 9.92 11.73 -0.94
CA PHE A 77 8.52 11.35 -1.17
C PHE A 77 8.12 11.27 -2.66
N ASN A 78 8.68 12.10 -3.54
CA ASN A 78 8.41 12.04 -4.97
C ASN A 78 9.55 12.63 -5.83
N ALA A 79 9.51 12.37 -7.14
CA ALA A 79 10.52 12.85 -8.08
C ALA A 79 10.52 14.38 -8.24
N THR A 80 9.35 15.03 -8.18
CA THR A 80 9.27 16.49 -8.27
C THR A 80 10.04 17.16 -7.13
N LYS A 81 9.97 16.62 -5.91
CA LYS A 81 10.73 17.11 -4.76
C LYS A 81 12.23 16.91 -4.95
N ALA A 82 12.65 15.81 -5.57
CA ALA A 82 14.06 15.58 -5.90
C ALA A 82 14.62 16.64 -6.86
N CYS A 83 13.80 17.17 -7.77
CA CYS A 83 14.23 18.17 -8.74
C CYS A 83 14.46 19.57 -8.14
N VAL A 84 13.81 19.87 -7.01
CA VAL A 84 13.89 21.19 -6.33
C VAL A 84 14.78 21.16 -5.08
N LEU A 85 15.50 20.06 -4.86
CA LEU A 85 16.47 19.86 -3.80
C LEU A 85 17.87 20.19 -4.31
#